data_AF-A0A960SFL7-F1
#
_entry.id   AF-A0A960SFL7-F1
#
_cell.length_a   1.000
_cell.length_b   1.000
_cell.length_c   1.000
_cell.angle_alpha   90.00
_cell.angle_beta   90.00
_cell.angle_gamma   90.00
#
_symmetry.space_group_name_H-M   'P 1'
#
loop_
_entity.id
_entity.type
_entity.pdbx_description
1 polymer ?
#
loop_
_entity_poly.entity_id
_entity_poly.type
_entity_poly.pdbx_seq_one_letter_code
_entity_poly.pdbx_strand_id
1 'polypeptide(L)'
;ACLIEDSRYCRFTRNHVRVREIPESEPQARRMHWIRITGEDTHHNRIDHNLLEEKQNGGVMIYTAGSGEETGNQAARYNRIDHNHFRNFHRGQGNGFETIRLGTSTYSHSSAYTIIEYNLFERCNGEAEIISIKTCNNTIRHNTFRNSRGMLTLRNTHDCLVEGNYFFNDGSEQDSSGVRFYGQGHVIINNYFEGLGEAAVIIRTGDIERRTEPKWKYEAKGSGLGDYGDYQRPEKTLIAFNTIVNCEVAFDLGGSEELVNRYPLPARDITVANNLVLSDRKQVNRDLGHWERFAFEGNLFFSTASEASLGWNLPAESFRWTDPRLERRDGLMVPESDSPVRDTASGNYPLVTRDIQGQTRPAKKDVGADEISKDKQVFMPLNSRDVGPQAL
;
A
#
# COMPACT_ATOMS: atom_id res chain seq x y z
N ALA A 1 -3.68 23.67 -8.35
CA ALA A 1 -4.59 23.32 -9.46
C ALA A 1 -6.05 23.40 -9.02
N CYS A 2 -6.43 22.76 -7.91
CA CYS A 2 -7.80 22.79 -7.40
C CYS A 2 -7.81 22.80 -5.86
N LEU A 3 -8.73 23.55 -5.27
CA LEU A 3 -9.07 23.53 -3.85
C LEU A 3 -10.57 23.22 -3.74
N ILE A 4 -10.89 22.15 -3.02
CA ILE A 4 -12.24 21.79 -2.59
C ILE A 4 -12.26 21.97 -1.08
N GLU A 5 -12.88 23.06 -0.62
CA GLU A 5 -12.92 23.48 0.78
C GLU A 5 -14.36 23.66 1.24
N ASP A 6 -14.69 23.18 2.44
CA ASP A 6 -16.03 23.22 3.04
C ASP A 6 -17.14 22.71 2.10
N SER A 7 -16.79 21.68 1.32
CA SER A 7 -17.52 21.29 0.12
C SER A 7 -17.85 19.79 0.11
N ARG A 8 -19.01 19.49 -0.46
CA ARG A 8 -19.55 18.14 -0.55
C ARG A 8 -20.16 17.86 -1.92
N TYR A 9 -20.06 16.61 -2.37
CA TYR A 9 -20.58 16.15 -3.65
C TYR A 9 -19.95 16.85 -4.87
N CYS A 10 -18.75 17.41 -4.74
CA CYS A 10 -18.01 17.98 -5.84
C CYS A 10 -17.30 16.88 -6.66
N ARG A 11 -17.12 17.14 -7.96
CA ARG A 11 -16.41 16.23 -8.87
C ARG A 11 -15.38 16.99 -9.70
N PHE A 12 -14.12 16.57 -9.63
CA PHE A 12 -13.03 17.04 -10.49
C PHE A 12 -12.66 15.93 -11.45
N THR A 13 -13.08 16.05 -12.72
CA THR A 13 -13.01 14.94 -13.68
C THR A 13 -12.59 15.33 -15.08
N ARG A 14 -11.91 14.41 -15.78
CA ARG A 14 -11.48 14.53 -17.18
C ARG A 14 -10.55 15.70 -17.47
N ASN A 15 -9.66 16.01 -16.53
CA ASN A 15 -8.67 17.09 -16.66
C ASN A 15 -7.28 16.55 -16.97
N HIS A 16 -6.52 17.32 -17.74
CA HIS A 16 -5.07 17.21 -17.80
C HIS A 16 -4.46 18.30 -16.90
N VAL A 17 -3.82 17.87 -15.81
CA VAL A 17 -3.18 18.73 -14.81
C VAL A 17 -1.66 18.61 -14.94
N ARG A 18 -1.06 19.67 -15.49
CA ARG A 18 0.38 19.87 -15.54
C ARG A 18 0.69 21.29 -15.10
N VAL A 19 0.99 21.45 -13.82
CA VAL A 19 1.24 22.77 -13.22
C VAL A 19 2.64 23.24 -13.59
N ARG A 20 2.78 24.49 -14.02
CA ARG A 20 4.10 25.11 -14.21
C ARG A 20 4.74 25.32 -12.84
N GLU A 21 5.84 24.61 -12.58
CA GLU A 21 6.60 24.70 -11.35
C GLU A 21 7.93 25.44 -11.59
N ILE A 22 8.39 26.15 -10.55
CA ILE A 22 9.69 26.84 -10.54
C ILE A 22 10.72 25.85 -10.00
N PRO A 23 11.85 25.57 -10.71
CA PRO A 23 12.84 24.58 -10.27
C PRO A 23 13.30 24.79 -8.82
N GLU A 24 13.50 23.72 -8.06
CA GLU A 24 13.89 23.82 -6.64
C GLU A 24 15.22 24.53 -6.38
N SER A 25 16.08 24.67 -7.40
CA SER A 25 17.30 25.47 -7.34
C SER A 25 17.07 26.97 -7.26
N GLU A 26 15.87 27.45 -7.58
CA GLU A 26 15.53 28.87 -7.61
C GLU A 26 14.95 29.35 -6.26
N PRO A 27 15.31 30.55 -5.78
CA PRO A 27 14.84 31.06 -4.48
C PRO A 27 13.32 31.19 -4.35
N GLN A 28 12.59 31.27 -5.47
CA GLN A 28 11.14 31.40 -5.51
C GLN A 28 10.42 30.04 -5.54
N ALA A 29 11.16 28.93 -5.57
CA ALA A 29 10.60 27.60 -5.49
C ALA A 29 9.79 27.44 -4.19
N ARG A 30 8.61 26.85 -4.31
CA ARG A 30 7.72 26.58 -3.18
C ARG A 30 7.21 25.16 -3.28
N ARG A 31 6.90 24.60 -2.11
CA ARG A 31 6.08 23.39 -2.02
C ARG A 31 4.67 23.70 -2.52
N MET A 32 4.15 22.84 -3.40
CA MET A 32 2.86 23.02 -4.05
C MET A 32 2.05 21.73 -4.02
N HIS A 33 0.96 21.77 -3.28
CA HIS A 33 -0.10 20.76 -3.38
C HIS A 33 -0.97 21.07 -4.60
N TRP A 34 -1.17 20.10 -5.51
CA TRP A 34 -1.91 20.37 -6.74
C TRP A 34 -3.42 20.37 -6.53
N ILE A 35 -3.98 19.30 -5.97
CA ILE A 35 -5.38 19.17 -5.62
C ILE A 35 -5.48 19.03 -4.10
N ARG A 36 -6.30 19.86 -3.47
CA ARG A 36 -6.54 19.84 -2.02
C ARG A 36 -8.01 19.63 -1.74
N ILE A 37 -8.33 18.67 -0.87
CA ILE A 37 -9.67 18.46 -0.30
C ILE A 37 -9.53 18.71 1.21
N THR A 38 -10.19 19.74 1.74
CA THR A 38 -9.94 20.21 3.12
C THR A 38 -11.17 20.93 3.66
N GLY A 39 -11.14 21.33 4.94
CA GLY A 39 -12.16 22.19 5.52
C GLY A 39 -13.16 21.43 6.38
N GLU A 40 -14.02 22.22 7.00
CA GLU A 40 -15.12 21.79 7.85
C GLU A 40 -16.18 21.03 7.04
N ASP A 41 -16.66 19.92 7.59
CA ASP A 41 -17.70 19.07 6.98
C ASP A 41 -17.50 18.71 5.49
N THR A 42 -16.25 18.51 5.07
CA THR A 42 -15.92 18.17 3.67
C THR A 42 -16.02 16.67 3.42
N HIS A 43 -16.89 16.26 2.50
CA HIS A 43 -17.13 14.84 2.26
C HIS A 43 -17.74 14.49 0.89
N HIS A 44 -17.69 13.21 0.49
CA HIS A 44 -18.34 12.70 -0.73
C HIS A 44 -17.88 13.40 -2.02
N ASN A 45 -16.63 13.85 -2.08
CA ASN A 45 -16.06 14.43 -3.30
C ASN A 45 -15.39 13.34 -4.15
N ARG A 46 -15.32 13.56 -5.46
CA ARG A 46 -14.73 12.60 -6.41
C ARG A 46 -13.65 13.26 -7.27
N ILE A 47 -12.47 12.67 -7.31
CA ILE A 47 -11.36 13.04 -8.20
C ILE A 47 -11.17 11.88 -9.17
N ASP A 48 -11.60 12.02 -10.42
CA ASP A 48 -11.61 10.87 -11.34
C ASP A 48 -11.28 11.16 -12.80
N HIS A 49 -10.75 10.16 -13.51
CA HIS A 49 -10.42 10.29 -14.94
C HIS A 49 -9.50 11.48 -15.24
N ASN A 50 -8.56 11.82 -14.35
CA ASN A 50 -7.61 12.91 -14.60
C ASN A 50 -6.24 12.35 -14.99
N LEU A 51 -5.47 13.11 -15.77
CA LEU A 51 -4.04 12.92 -15.96
C LEU A 51 -3.31 13.97 -15.12
N LEU A 52 -2.50 13.55 -14.15
CA LEU A 52 -1.65 14.42 -13.35
C LEU A 52 -0.19 14.05 -13.65
N GLU A 53 0.57 14.96 -14.27
CA GLU A 53 1.92 14.61 -14.73
C GLU A 53 2.98 15.71 -14.68
N GLU A 54 4.24 15.26 -14.67
CA GLU A 54 5.45 16.10 -14.73
C GLU A 54 5.64 16.99 -13.50
N LYS A 55 5.31 16.47 -12.31
CA LYS A 55 5.54 17.18 -11.04
C LYS A 55 7.01 17.08 -10.64
N GLN A 56 7.59 18.20 -10.19
CA GLN A 56 9.01 18.31 -9.83
C GLN A 56 9.23 18.84 -8.42
N ASN A 57 8.49 19.86 -8.01
CA ASN A 57 8.65 20.50 -6.71
C ASN A 57 8.05 19.66 -5.59
N GLY A 58 8.50 19.93 -4.36
CA GLY A 58 7.83 19.42 -3.17
C GLY A 58 6.34 19.82 -3.10
N GLY A 59 5.61 19.15 -2.22
CA GLY A 59 4.15 19.14 -2.18
C GLY A 59 3.57 17.95 -2.96
N VAL A 60 2.37 17.52 -2.56
CA VAL A 60 1.72 16.31 -3.08
C VAL A 60 0.78 16.58 -4.26
N MET A 61 0.53 15.59 -5.13
CA MET A 61 -0.44 15.77 -6.23
C MET A 61 -1.88 15.84 -5.68
N ILE A 62 -2.26 14.92 -4.79
CA ILE A 62 -3.55 14.98 -4.08
C ILE A 62 -3.32 14.97 -2.57
N TYR A 63 -3.77 16.02 -1.92
CA TYR A 63 -3.77 16.16 -0.47
C TYR A 63 -5.20 16.17 0.05
N THR A 64 -5.50 15.30 1.01
CA THR A 64 -6.72 15.44 1.82
C THR A 64 -6.35 15.86 3.24
N ALA A 65 -7.16 16.74 3.81
CA ALA A 65 -7.14 17.14 5.20
C ALA A 65 -8.58 17.17 5.71
N GLY A 66 -8.89 17.92 6.75
CA GLY A 66 -10.24 18.05 7.25
C GLY A 66 -10.39 19.26 8.16
N SER A 67 -11.19 19.09 9.19
CA SER A 67 -11.53 20.12 10.17
C SER A 67 -10.34 20.47 11.07
N GLY A 68 -10.36 21.69 11.61
CA GLY A 68 -9.33 22.16 12.55
C GLY A 68 -9.36 21.49 13.92
N GLU A 69 -8.41 21.87 14.78
CA GLU A 69 -8.32 21.35 16.14
C GLU A 69 -9.54 21.72 16.99
N GLU A 70 -10.03 22.96 16.84
CA GLU A 70 -11.21 23.46 17.56
C GLU A 70 -12.50 22.70 17.21
N THR A 71 -12.52 22.04 16.06
CA THR A 71 -13.65 21.27 15.53
C THR A 71 -13.38 19.75 15.54
N GLY A 72 -12.35 19.32 16.27
CA GLY A 72 -12.12 17.91 16.59
C GLY A 72 -11.24 17.13 15.62
N ASN A 73 -10.56 17.78 14.68
CA ASN A 73 -9.65 17.13 13.71
C ASN A 73 -10.30 15.99 12.90
N GLN A 74 -11.53 16.19 12.43
CA GLN A 74 -12.22 15.23 11.57
C GLN A 74 -11.69 15.35 10.13
N ALA A 75 -11.04 14.30 9.63
CA ALA A 75 -10.58 14.23 8.24
C ALA A 75 -11.76 14.29 7.26
N ALA A 76 -11.52 14.79 6.04
CA ALA A 76 -12.49 14.75 4.96
C ALA A 76 -12.91 13.30 4.66
N ARG A 77 -14.22 13.06 4.54
CA ARG A 77 -14.80 11.71 4.57
C ARG A 77 -15.37 11.26 3.24
N TYR A 78 -15.41 9.95 3.02
CA TYR A 78 -16.12 9.30 1.91
C TYR A 78 -15.73 9.84 0.53
N ASN A 79 -14.50 10.34 0.39
CA ASN A 79 -13.99 10.81 -0.89
C ASN A 79 -13.60 9.60 -1.75
N ARG A 80 -13.69 9.76 -3.07
CA ARG A 80 -13.30 8.74 -4.03
C ARG A 80 -12.26 9.29 -5.01
N ILE A 81 -11.14 8.60 -5.14
CA ILE A 81 -10.06 8.92 -6.07
C ILE A 81 -9.95 7.73 -7.02
N ASP A 82 -10.43 7.88 -8.26
CA ASP A 82 -10.55 6.73 -9.17
C ASP A 82 -10.26 7.00 -10.65
N HIS A 83 -9.75 6.01 -11.37
CA HIS A 83 -9.46 6.11 -12.81
C HIS A 83 -8.50 7.25 -13.19
N ASN A 84 -7.65 7.72 -12.26
CA ASN A 84 -6.65 8.74 -12.57
C ASN A 84 -5.34 8.11 -13.06
N HIS A 85 -4.65 8.81 -13.95
CA HIS A 85 -3.28 8.52 -14.36
C HIS A 85 -2.35 9.51 -13.66
N PHE A 86 -1.61 9.01 -12.67
CA PHE A 86 -0.49 9.73 -12.05
C PHE A 86 0.79 9.33 -12.77
N ARG A 87 1.49 10.29 -13.37
CA ARG A 87 2.65 9.98 -14.21
C ARG A 87 3.81 10.92 -13.96
N ASN A 88 5.04 10.40 -13.92
CA ASN A 88 6.27 11.20 -13.88
C ASN A 88 6.27 12.24 -12.74
N PHE A 89 6.15 11.77 -11.50
CA PHE A 89 6.54 12.60 -10.35
C PHE A 89 8.04 12.45 -10.16
N HIS A 90 8.81 13.44 -10.59
CA HIS A 90 10.26 13.42 -10.56
C HIS A 90 10.81 13.30 -9.14
N ARG A 91 11.99 12.68 -9.01
CA ARG A 91 12.64 12.41 -7.73
C ARG A 91 12.88 13.69 -6.94
N GLY A 92 12.26 13.77 -5.78
CA GLY A 92 12.43 14.86 -4.84
C GLY A 92 13.62 14.68 -3.90
N GLN A 93 13.92 15.73 -3.15
CA GLN A 93 14.92 15.73 -2.09
C GLN A 93 14.25 15.75 -0.71
N GLY A 94 14.23 14.60 -0.05
CA GLY A 94 13.66 14.44 1.29
C GLY A 94 12.14 14.25 1.31
N ASN A 95 11.51 14.70 2.39
CA ASN A 95 10.09 14.47 2.69
C ASN A 95 9.17 15.51 2.04
N GLY A 96 7.97 15.08 1.62
CA GLY A 96 6.91 15.94 1.12
C GLY A 96 6.69 15.84 -0.38
N PHE A 97 7.00 14.71 -1.00
CA PHE A 97 6.86 14.46 -2.44
C PHE A 97 5.91 13.27 -2.70
N GLU A 98 4.96 13.03 -1.79
CA GLU A 98 4.01 11.94 -1.94
C GLU A 98 3.07 12.20 -3.15
N THR A 99 2.71 11.16 -3.91
CA THR A 99 1.73 11.33 -4.99
C THR A 99 0.34 11.62 -4.40
N ILE A 100 -0.07 10.80 -3.43
CA ILE A 100 -1.28 11.01 -2.65
C ILE A 100 -0.94 11.03 -1.18
N ARG A 101 -1.48 11.99 -0.44
CA ARG A 101 -1.46 11.97 1.03
C ARG A 101 -2.86 12.16 1.59
N LEU A 102 -3.33 11.17 2.35
CA LEU A 102 -4.61 11.24 3.07
C LEU A 102 -4.40 11.65 4.53
N GLY A 103 -4.60 12.92 4.82
CA GLY A 103 -4.41 13.50 6.15
C GLY A 103 -2.95 13.80 6.51
N THR A 104 -2.75 13.99 7.79
CA THR A 104 -1.46 14.23 8.45
C THR A 104 -1.44 13.42 9.74
N SER A 105 -0.36 13.49 10.52
CA SER A 105 -0.39 12.93 11.87
C SER A 105 -1.65 13.36 12.60
N THR A 106 -2.04 14.66 12.54
CA THR A 106 -3.26 15.28 13.12
C THR A 106 -4.51 14.41 13.01
N TYR A 107 -4.69 13.72 11.89
CA TYR A 107 -5.91 12.99 11.54
C TYR A 107 -5.79 11.46 11.72
N SER A 108 -4.72 10.96 12.34
CA SER A 108 -4.38 9.53 12.36
C SER A 108 -5.39 8.61 13.04
N HIS A 109 -6.31 9.17 13.83
CA HIS A 109 -7.40 8.44 14.50
C HIS A 109 -8.77 8.75 13.90
N SER A 110 -8.82 9.66 12.91
CA SER A 110 -10.06 10.02 12.23
C SER A 110 -10.35 9.02 11.12
N SER A 111 -11.53 8.41 11.16
CA SER A 111 -12.02 7.57 10.08
C SER A 111 -12.43 8.42 8.89
N ALA A 112 -11.71 8.25 7.76
CA ALA A 112 -11.96 8.99 6.54
C ALA A 112 -12.81 8.19 5.54
N TYR A 113 -12.75 6.86 5.55
CA TYR A 113 -13.51 6.02 4.60
C TYR A 113 -13.28 6.42 3.13
N THR A 114 -12.09 6.94 2.81
CA THR A 114 -11.72 7.30 1.45
C THR A 114 -11.42 6.04 0.64
N ILE A 115 -11.86 6.03 -0.61
CA ILE A 115 -11.62 4.95 -1.56
C ILE A 115 -10.63 5.44 -2.61
N ILE A 116 -9.49 4.76 -2.73
CA ILE A 116 -8.51 4.95 -3.82
C ILE A 116 -8.56 3.71 -4.69
N GLU A 117 -9.13 3.79 -5.89
CA GLU A 117 -9.31 2.61 -6.73
C GLU A 117 -9.16 2.84 -8.23
N TYR A 118 -8.75 1.81 -8.96
CA TYR A 118 -8.61 1.88 -10.41
C TYR A 118 -7.69 3.00 -10.91
N ASN A 119 -6.66 3.40 -10.15
CA ASN A 119 -5.69 4.40 -10.58
C ASN A 119 -4.40 3.75 -11.10
N LEU A 120 -3.75 4.39 -12.07
CA LEU A 120 -2.43 4.03 -12.57
C LEU A 120 -1.39 5.03 -12.03
N PHE A 121 -0.41 4.50 -11.30
CA PHE A 121 0.78 5.22 -10.84
C PHE A 121 1.98 4.77 -11.70
N GLU A 122 2.50 5.65 -12.53
CA GLU A 122 3.56 5.34 -13.48
C GLU A 122 4.74 6.29 -13.27
N ARG A 123 5.91 5.77 -12.86
CA ARG A 123 7.09 6.60 -12.55
C ARG A 123 6.77 7.72 -11.55
N CYS A 124 6.03 7.37 -10.51
CA CYS A 124 5.74 8.24 -9.37
C CYS A 124 6.90 8.18 -8.37
N ASN A 125 8.01 8.87 -8.68
CA ASN A 125 9.31 8.68 -8.04
C ASN A 125 9.67 9.73 -6.98
N GLY A 126 8.70 10.58 -6.61
CA GLY A 126 8.88 11.74 -5.74
C GLY A 126 9.63 11.42 -4.44
N GLU A 127 9.16 10.45 -3.68
CA GLU A 127 9.81 10.00 -2.44
C GLU A 127 9.51 8.52 -2.12
N ALA A 128 9.81 8.09 -0.89
CA ALA A 128 9.56 6.72 -0.45
C ALA A 128 8.07 6.38 -0.30
N GLU A 129 7.19 7.37 -0.12
CA GLU A 129 5.74 7.18 0.01
C GLU A 129 5.02 7.65 -1.27
N ILE A 130 4.70 6.73 -2.18
CA ILE A 130 3.84 7.04 -3.34
C ILE A 130 2.47 7.45 -2.83
N ILE A 131 1.90 6.63 -1.94
CA ILE A 131 0.66 6.93 -1.22
C ILE A 131 0.97 6.91 0.28
N SER A 132 0.66 8.00 0.98
CA SER A 132 0.81 8.11 2.43
C SER A 132 -0.56 8.23 3.10
N ILE A 133 -1.00 7.14 3.75
CA ILE A 133 -2.29 7.07 4.44
C ILE A 133 -2.11 7.42 5.91
N LYS A 134 -2.73 8.51 6.34
CA LYS A 134 -2.69 9.04 7.72
C LYS A 134 -4.09 9.30 8.30
N THR A 135 -5.06 8.47 7.89
CA THR A 135 -6.46 8.48 8.32
C THR A 135 -7.01 7.06 8.28
N CYS A 136 -7.97 6.71 9.14
CA CYS A 136 -8.44 5.34 9.32
C CYS A 136 -9.53 4.91 8.33
N ASN A 137 -9.75 3.58 8.26
CA ASN A 137 -10.85 2.94 7.55
C ASN A 137 -10.89 3.21 6.04
N ASN A 138 -9.74 3.46 5.43
CA ASN A 138 -9.65 3.68 3.99
C ASN A 138 -9.59 2.35 3.22
N THR A 139 -10.04 2.39 1.97
CA THR A 139 -9.93 1.26 1.03
C THR A 139 -9.03 1.66 -0.12
N ILE A 140 -7.99 0.87 -0.39
CA ILE A 140 -7.08 1.06 -1.51
C ILE A 140 -7.08 -0.22 -2.34
N ARG A 141 -7.72 -0.18 -3.51
CA ARG A 141 -7.95 -1.41 -4.29
C ARG A 141 -7.84 -1.27 -5.79
N HIS A 142 -7.45 -2.34 -6.48
CA HIS A 142 -7.41 -2.41 -7.94
C HIS A 142 -6.62 -1.28 -8.60
N ASN A 143 -5.61 -0.74 -7.91
CA ASN A 143 -4.67 0.21 -8.49
C ASN A 143 -3.50 -0.55 -9.14
N THR A 144 -2.83 0.09 -10.10
CA THR A 144 -1.61 -0.42 -10.70
C THR A 144 -0.47 0.56 -10.47
N PHE A 145 0.62 0.08 -9.88
CA PHE A 145 1.87 0.79 -9.70
C PHE A 145 2.88 0.20 -10.69
N ARG A 146 3.43 1.03 -11.57
CA ARG A 146 4.38 0.61 -12.59
C ARG A 146 5.64 1.46 -12.51
N ASN A 147 6.79 0.82 -12.37
CA ASN A 147 8.11 1.44 -12.41
C ASN A 147 8.17 2.70 -11.55
N SER A 148 7.61 2.61 -10.34
CA SER A 148 7.50 3.75 -9.42
C SER A 148 8.39 3.49 -8.21
N ARG A 149 9.23 4.46 -7.90
CA ARG A 149 10.07 4.47 -6.70
C ARG A 149 9.21 4.79 -5.48
N GLY A 150 9.31 3.93 -4.46
CA GLY A 150 8.56 4.06 -3.22
C GLY A 150 7.44 3.04 -3.06
N MET A 151 6.52 3.35 -2.14
CA MET A 151 5.60 2.38 -1.54
C MET A 151 4.18 2.94 -1.38
N LEU A 152 3.20 2.05 -1.29
CA LEU A 152 1.95 2.33 -0.58
C LEU A 152 2.21 2.21 0.92
N THR A 153 2.13 3.32 1.66
CA THR A 153 2.39 3.34 3.11
C THR A 153 1.15 3.63 3.94
N LEU A 154 0.78 2.68 4.79
CA LEU A 154 -0.13 2.87 5.91
C LEU A 154 0.68 3.51 7.06
N ARG A 155 0.79 4.84 7.05
CA ARG A 155 1.84 5.57 7.78
C ARG A 155 1.47 5.91 9.22
N ASN A 156 0.23 6.34 9.44
CA ASN A 156 -0.29 6.66 10.77
C ASN A 156 -1.81 6.51 10.74
N THR A 157 -2.27 5.25 10.74
CA THR A 157 -3.64 4.88 10.40
C THR A 157 -4.02 3.54 11.00
N HIS A 158 -5.30 3.23 11.04
CA HIS A 158 -5.85 1.93 11.46
C HIS A 158 -6.92 1.44 10.49
N ASP A 159 -7.16 0.13 10.49
CA ASP A 159 -8.34 -0.52 9.93
C ASP A 159 -8.54 -0.28 8.42
N CYS A 160 -7.44 -0.12 7.67
CA CYS A 160 -7.45 0.00 6.21
C CYS A 160 -7.50 -1.35 5.49
N LEU A 161 -8.18 -1.38 4.35
CA LEU A 161 -8.17 -2.47 3.38
C LEU A 161 -7.26 -2.13 2.20
N VAL A 162 -6.29 -3.00 1.90
CA VAL A 162 -5.42 -2.95 0.73
C VAL A 162 -5.64 -4.22 -0.08
N GLU A 163 -6.42 -4.12 -1.16
CA GLU A 163 -6.95 -5.29 -1.86
C GLU A 163 -6.70 -5.23 -3.37
N GLY A 164 -6.19 -6.32 -3.95
CA GLY A 164 -6.25 -6.48 -5.41
C GLY A 164 -5.41 -5.47 -6.19
N ASN A 165 -4.36 -4.89 -5.59
CA ASN A 165 -3.46 -3.96 -6.26
C ASN A 165 -2.33 -4.71 -6.98
N TYR A 166 -1.87 -4.14 -8.09
CA TYR A 166 -0.75 -4.66 -8.85
C TYR A 166 0.46 -3.74 -8.74
N PHE A 167 1.63 -4.31 -8.43
CA PHE A 167 2.90 -3.59 -8.34
C PHE A 167 3.90 -4.24 -9.29
N PHE A 168 4.42 -3.46 -10.24
CA PHE A 168 5.37 -3.92 -11.25
C PHE A 168 6.60 -3.06 -11.28
N ASN A 169 7.75 -3.72 -11.41
CA ASN A 169 8.99 -3.10 -11.82
C ASN A 169 9.69 -4.00 -12.84
N ASP A 170 10.07 -3.42 -13.97
CA ASP A 170 10.80 -4.09 -15.05
C ASP A 170 12.33 -4.07 -14.86
N GLY A 171 12.78 -3.70 -13.65
CA GLY A 171 14.19 -3.49 -13.32
C GLY A 171 14.65 -2.04 -13.48
N SER A 172 13.78 -1.14 -13.96
CA SER A 172 14.10 0.28 -14.15
C SER A 172 14.24 1.06 -12.85
N GLU A 173 13.58 0.65 -11.76
CA GLU A 173 13.62 1.36 -10.47
C GLU A 173 14.03 0.46 -9.30
N GLN A 174 15.24 0.66 -8.79
CA GLN A 174 15.80 -0.11 -7.68
C GLN A 174 15.07 0.17 -6.36
N ASP A 175 14.63 1.41 -6.13
CA ASP A 175 13.90 1.80 -4.93
C ASP A 175 12.38 1.51 -5.03
N SER A 176 11.94 0.63 -5.94
CA SER A 176 10.52 0.26 -6.11
C SER A 176 10.10 -0.79 -5.09
N SER A 177 8.96 -0.58 -4.42
CA SER A 177 8.49 -1.43 -3.34
C SER A 177 6.95 -1.51 -3.32
N GLY A 178 6.42 -2.42 -2.51
CA GLY A 178 4.98 -2.66 -2.42
C GLY A 178 4.33 -1.91 -1.26
N VAL A 179 3.94 -2.65 -0.22
CA VAL A 179 3.18 -2.13 0.91
C VAL A 179 4.04 -2.01 2.16
N ARG A 180 4.01 -0.85 2.81
CA ARG A 180 4.52 -0.62 4.17
C ARG A 180 3.37 -0.36 5.11
N PHE A 181 3.45 -0.87 6.34
CA PHE A 181 2.43 -0.51 7.32
C PHE A 181 2.94 -0.34 8.75
N TYR A 182 2.20 0.52 9.44
CA TYR A 182 2.20 0.85 10.85
C TYR A 182 0.74 0.83 11.33
N GLY A 183 0.50 0.93 12.64
CA GLY A 183 -0.86 0.93 13.17
C GLY A 183 -1.50 -0.46 13.10
N GLN A 184 -2.83 -0.56 13.08
CA GLN A 184 -3.46 -1.84 13.40
C GLN A 184 -4.75 -2.14 12.66
N GLY A 185 -5.13 -3.41 12.64
CA GLY A 185 -6.38 -3.89 12.07
C GLY A 185 -6.40 -3.89 10.53
N HIS A 186 -5.24 -3.82 9.89
CA HIS A 186 -5.17 -3.77 8.43
C HIS A 186 -5.50 -5.13 7.80
N VAL A 187 -6.03 -5.08 6.59
CA VAL A 187 -6.25 -6.26 5.74
C VAL A 187 -5.54 -6.01 4.42
N ILE A 188 -4.50 -6.80 4.14
CA ILE A 188 -3.65 -6.71 2.94
C ILE A 188 -3.82 -8.03 2.17
N ILE A 189 -4.71 -8.04 1.20
CA ILE A 189 -5.15 -9.28 0.53
C ILE A 189 -5.17 -9.21 -0.99
N ASN A 190 -5.00 -10.34 -1.65
CA ASN A 190 -5.13 -10.46 -3.11
C ASN A 190 -4.23 -9.49 -3.91
N ASN A 191 -3.15 -8.95 -3.34
CA ASN A 191 -2.25 -8.06 -4.08
C ASN A 191 -1.21 -8.88 -4.87
N TYR A 192 -0.78 -8.35 -6.01
CA TYR A 192 0.23 -8.96 -6.87
C TYR A 192 1.45 -8.06 -6.96
N PHE A 193 2.63 -8.60 -6.68
CA PHE A 193 3.90 -7.88 -6.68
C PHE A 193 4.88 -8.60 -7.61
N GLU A 194 5.47 -7.89 -8.56
CA GLU A 194 6.43 -8.48 -9.49
C GLU A 194 7.65 -7.58 -9.75
N GLY A 195 8.83 -8.15 -9.58
CA GLY A 195 10.10 -7.54 -9.99
C GLY A 195 10.55 -6.33 -9.16
N LEU A 196 9.94 -6.10 -8.00
CA LEU A 196 10.24 -4.94 -7.16
C LEU A 196 11.70 -4.97 -6.67
N GLY A 197 12.37 -3.82 -6.75
CA GLY A 197 13.78 -3.67 -6.38
C GLY A 197 14.01 -3.69 -4.86
N GLU A 198 12.95 -3.52 -4.08
CA GLU A 198 12.91 -3.64 -2.63
C GLU A 198 11.81 -4.64 -2.22
N ALA A 199 11.47 -4.66 -0.93
CA ALA A 199 10.49 -5.59 -0.39
C ALA A 199 9.06 -5.40 -0.95
N ALA A 200 8.34 -6.50 -1.19
CA ALA A 200 6.93 -6.47 -1.57
C ALA A 200 6.03 -6.08 -0.39
N VAL A 201 6.28 -6.62 0.80
CA VAL A 201 5.57 -6.23 2.03
C VAL A 201 6.55 -5.96 3.16
N ILE A 202 6.52 -4.74 3.71
CA ILE A 202 7.33 -4.32 4.85
C ILE A 202 6.47 -4.21 6.11
N ILE A 203 6.77 -5.09 7.05
CA ILE A 203 6.17 -5.14 8.39
C ILE A 203 7.12 -4.38 9.31
N ARG A 204 6.74 -3.16 9.70
CA ARG A 204 7.62 -2.30 10.52
C ARG A 204 7.54 -2.67 12.00
N THR A 205 8.35 -2.02 12.81
CA THR A 205 8.21 -1.96 14.27
C THR A 205 7.69 -0.57 14.68
N GLY A 206 7.40 -0.35 15.95
CA GLY A 206 6.92 0.94 16.46
C GLY A 206 7.75 1.48 17.62
N ASP A 207 7.54 2.73 17.96
CA ASP A 207 8.04 3.37 19.19
C ASP A 207 6.92 3.65 20.20
N ILE A 208 5.66 3.63 19.76
CA ILE A 208 4.49 3.80 20.62
C ILE A 208 3.40 2.73 20.41
N GLU A 209 2.61 2.53 21.46
CA GLU A 209 1.36 1.78 21.42
C GLU A 209 0.28 2.51 20.62
N ARG A 210 -0.84 1.84 20.35
CA ARG A 210 -2.01 2.52 19.79
C ARG A 210 -2.40 3.70 20.67
N ARG A 211 -2.64 4.86 20.07
CA ARG A 211 -3.15 6.00 20.85
C ARG A 211 -4.60 5.79 21.21
N THR A 212 -4.88 5.91 22.50
CA THR A 212 -6.22 5.78 23.09
C THR A 212 -6.68 7.09 23.75
N GLU A 213 -5.78 8.06 23.82
CA GLU A 213 -5.95 9.34 24.52
C GLU A 213 -6.06 10.51 23.51
N PRO A 214 -6.66 11.66 23.90
CA PRO A 214 -6.73 12.84 23.04
C PRO A 214 -5.34 13.44 22.76
N LYS A 215 -5.19 14.05 21.57
CA LYS A 215 -3.93 14.61 21.03
C LYS A 215 -3.11 15.43 22.05
N TRP A 216 -3.75 16.31 22.82
CA TRP A 216 -3.08 17.18 23.78
C TRP A 216 -2.29 16.42 24.87
N LYS A 217 -2.65 15.16 25.19
CA LYS A 217 -1.90 14.34 26.14
C LYS A 217 -0.57 13.84 25.56
N TYR A 218 -0.48 13.63 24.25
CA TYR A 218 0.76 13.21 23.57
C TYR A 218 1.72 14.39 23.40
N GLU A 219 1.19 15.56 23.04
CA GLU A 219 1.99 16.78 22.82
C GLU A 219 2.41 17.49 24.13
N ALA A 220 1.91 17.03 25.29
CA ALA A 220 2.35 17.51 26.59
C ALA A 220 3.82 17.10 26.83
N LYS A 221 4.71 18.09 26.91
CA LYS A 221 6.15 17.87 27.15
C LYS A 221 6.37 17.04 28.42
N GLY A 222 7.04 15.89 28.26
CA GLY A 222 7.34 14.97 29.36
C GLY A 222 6.23 13.95 29.68
N SER A 223 5.22 13.80 28.82
CA SER A 223 4.13 12.82 29.00
C SER A 223 4.61 11.36 29.04
N GLY A 224 5.75 11.06 28.41
CA GLY A 224 6.22 9.68 28.22
C GLY A 224 5.36 8.85 27.26
N LEU A 225 4.40 9.49 26.56
CA LEU A 225 3.45 8.84 25.65
C LEU A 225 3.86 8.90 24.17
N GLY A 226 4.96 9.61 23.87
CA GLY A 226 5.47 9.86 22.51
C GLY A 226 4.80 11.05 21.80
N ASP A 227 5.42 11.50 20.71
CA ASP A 227 4.97 12.62 19.89
C ASP A 227 3.94 12.18 18.86
N TYR A 228 3.13 13.12 18.35
CA TYR A 228 2.06 12.78 17.40
C TYR A 228 2.60 12.28 16.03
N GLY A 229 3.88 12.50 15.75
CA GLY A 229 4.62 12.00 14.57
C GLY A 229 5.16 10.56 14.69
N ASP A 230 5.12 10.00 15.89
CA ASP A 230 5.67 8.68 16.23
C ASP A 230 4.94 7.54 15.51
N TYR A 231 5.61 6.40 15.46
CA TYR A 231 5.22 5.20 14.75
C TYR A 231 4.52 4.21 15.68
N GLN A 232 3.20 4.17 15.57
CA GLN A 232 2.40 3.13 16.23
C GLN A 232 2.80 1.76 15.70
N ARG A 233 3.14 0.83 16.60
CA ARG A 233 3.55 -0.52 16.18
C ARG A 233 2.46 -1.20 15.34
N PRO A 234 2.85 -2.05 14.37
CA PRO A 234 1.90 -2.89 13.68
C PRO A 234 1.17 -3.87 14.60
N GLU A 235 -0.15 -3.94 14.54
CA GLU A 235 -0.93 -4.91 15.32
C GLU A 235 -2.13 -5.50 14.56
N LYS A 236 -2.47 -6.79 14.78
CA LYS A 236 -3.72 -7.41 14.29
C LYS A 236 -3.95 -7.22 12.78
N THR A 237 -2.88 -7.33 12.00
CA THR A 237 -2.96 -7.18 10.54
C THR A 237 -3.01 -8.55 9.88
N LEU A 238 -3.94 -8.71 8.93
CA LEU A 238 -4.03 -9.87 8.06
C LEU A 238 -3.29 -9.58 6.75
N ILE A 239 -2.33 -10.43 6.40
CA ILE A 239 -1.61 -10.42 5.13
C ILE A 239 -1.86 -11.77 4.47
N ALA A 240 -2.78 -11.82 3.51
CA ALA A 240 -3.20 -13.11 2.97
C ALA A 240 -3.55 -13.15 1.49
N PHE A 241 -3.35 -14.30 0.85
CA PHE A 241 -3.67 -14.49 -0.56
C PHE A 241 -2.97 -13.48 -1.47
N ASN A 242 -1.78 -12.98 -1.10
CA ASN A 242 -0.99 -12.16 -2.02
C ASN A 242 -0.10 -13.07 -2.89
N THR A 243 0.22 -12.64 -4.10
CA THR A 243 1.19 -13.28 -4.98
C THR A 243 2.41 -12.39 -5.14
N ILE A 244 3.60 -12.91 -4.85
CA ILE A 244 4.87 -12.19 -4.93
C ILE A 244 5.80 -12.95 -5.88
N VAL A 245 6.29 -12.27 -6.91
CA VAL A 245 7.09 -12.85 -7.99
C VAL A 245 8.38 -12.06 -8.15
N ASN A 246 9.52 -12.71 -7.89
CA ASN A 246 10.86 -12.19 -8.15
C ASN A 246 11.09 -10.75 -7.65
N CYS A 247 10.49 -10.39 -6.51
CA CYS A 247 10.85 -9.17 -5.77
C CYS A 247 12.15 -9.42 -5.00
N GLU A 248 12.91 -8.36 -4.74
CA GLU A 248 14.20 -8.47 -4.03
C GLU A 248 14.03 -9.12 -2.64
N VAL A 249 12.96 -8.75 -1.95
CA VAL A 249 12.51 -9.41 -0.72
C VAL A 249 11.00 -9.61 -0.80
N ALA A 250 10.48 -10.77 -0.42
CA ALA A 250 9.04 -10.97 -0.37
C ALA A 250 8.43 -10.29 0.86
N PHE A 251 8.84 -10.72 2.05
CA PHE A 251 8.45 -10.11 3.31
C PHE A 251 9.67 -9.60 4.08
N ASP A 252 9.59 -8.35 4.54
CA ASP A 252 10.64 -7.70 5.31
C ASP A 252 10.12 -7.29 6.69
N LEU A 253 10.66 -7.92 7.74
CA LEU A 253 10.37 -7.57 9.13
C LEU A 253 11.43 -6.58 9.65
N GLY A 254 10.98 -5.43 10.15
CA GLY A 254 11.84 -4.45 10.82
C GLY A 254 12.58 -3.49 9.89
N GLY A 255 12.91 -3.86 8.65
CA GLY A 255 13.55 -2.98 7.66
C GLY A 255 15.07 -2.91 7.78
N SER A 256 15.59 -2.36 8.89
CA SER A 256 17.03 -2.34 9.18
C SER A 256 17.29 -2.37 10.68
N GLU A 257 18.49 -2.84 11.08
CA GLU A 257 18.89 -2.88 12.50
C GLU A 257 18.84 -1.48 13.15
N GLU A 258 19.27 -0.43 12.44
CA GLU A 258 19.17 0.95 12.93
C GLU A 258 17.72 1.33 13.24
N LEU A 259 16.79 0.98 12.35
CA LEU A 259 15.39 1.33 12.51
C LEU A 259 14.74 0.51 13.63
N VAL A 260 15.10 -0.76 13.79
CA VAL A 260 14.56 -1.62 14.85
C VAL A 260 15.06 -1.18 16.22
N ASN A 261 16.33 -0.77 16.33
CA ASN A 261 16.87 -0.16 17.55
C ASN A 261 16.19 1.18 17.88
N ARG A 262 15.83 1.97 16.86
CA ARG A 262 15.11 3.25 17.03
C ARG A 262 13.65 3.06 17.41
N TYR A 263 12.99 2.01 16.90
CA TYR A 263 11.57 1.72 17.07
C TYR A 263 11.44 0.32 17.72
N PRO A 264 11.62 0.21 19.05
CA PRO A 264 11.83 -1.07 19.72
C PRO A 264 10.57 -1.90 19.97
N LEU A 265 9.36 -1.32 19.82
CA LEU A 265 8.13 -2.05 20.06
C LEU A 265 7.88 -3.06 18.92
N PRO A 266 7.70 -4.35 19.24
CA PRO A 266 7.54 -5.39 18.24
C PRO A 266 6.22 -5.24 17.48
N ALA A 267 6.22 -5.64 16.20
CA ALA A 267 4.98 -5.95 15.50
C ALA A 267 4.27 -7.11 16.21
N ARG A 268 2.94 -7.12 16.25
CA ARG A 268 2.21 -8.03 17.13
C ARG A 268 0.91 -8.57 16.55
N ASP A 269 0.62 -9.84 16.83
CA ASP A 269 -0.62 -10.49 16.39
C ASP A 269 -0.84 -10.37 14.86
N ILE A 270 0.23 -10.50 14.07
CA ILE A 270 0.17 -10.44 12.61
C ILE A 270 -0.11 -11.84 12.07
N THR A 271 -1.06 -11.95 11.14
CA THR A 271 -1.36 -13.19 10.43
C THR A 271 -0.82 -13.10 9.01
N VAL A 272 0.10 -13.99 8.64
CA VAL A 272 0.62 -14.15 7.28
C VAL A 272 0.12 -15.50 6.75
N ALA A 273 -0.85 -15.48 5.85
CA ALA A 273 -1.55 -16.71 5.46
C ALA A 273 -1.83 -16.86 3.97
N ASN A 274 -1.67 -18.08 3.44
CA ASN A 274 -2.04 -18.41 2.06
C ASN A 274 -1.43 -17.47 1.00
N ASN A 275 -0.26 -16.89 1.28
CA ASN A 275 0.48 -16.12 0.28
C ASN A 275 1.28 -17.07 -0.61
N LEU A 276 1.40 -16.71 -1.87
CA LEU A 276 2.19 -17.40 -2.88
C LEU A 276 3.45 -16.58 -3.18
N VAL A 277 4.63 -17.19 -3.02
CA VAL A 277 5.90 -16.55 -3.34
C VAL A 277 6.70 -17.41 -4.32
N LEU A 278 6.94 -16.88 -5.51
CA LEU A 278 7.91 -17.39 -6.48
C LEU A 278 9.09 -16.43 -6.51
N SER A 279 10.29 -16.91 -6.20
CA SER A 279 11.50 -16.11 -6.16
C SER A 279 12.61 -16.69 -7.03
N ASP A 280 13.59 -15.87 -7.33
CA ASP A 280 14.88 -16.21 -7.91
C ASP A 280 16.04 -15.78 -6.98
N ARG A 281 15.71 -15.42 -5.73
CA ARG A 281 16.67 -14.99 -4.71
C ARG A 281 17.06 -16.15 -3.80
N LYS A 282 18.33 -16.13 -3.34
CA LYS A 282 18.83 -17.08 -2.34
C LYS A 282 18.18 -16.90 -0.97
N GLN A 283 17.77 -15.69 -0.63
CA GLN A 283 17.07 -15.37 0.59
C GLN A 283 15.73 -14.75 0.23
N VAL A 284 14.63 -15.48 0.51
CA VAL A 284 13.29 -15.07 0.07
C VAL A 284 12.73 -13.94 0.95
N ASN A 285 12.90 -14.04 2.26
CA ASN A 285 12.43 -13.07 3.24
C ASN A 285 13.58 -12.47 4.05
N ARG A 286 13.33 -11.33 4.67
CA ARG A 286 14.24 -10.67 5.60
C ARG A 286 13.58 -10.57 6.97
N ASP A 287 14.30 -10.96 8.01
CA ASP A 287 13.89 -10.74 9.40
C ASP A 287 14.99 -10.01 10.16
N LEU A 288 14.74 -8.75 10.44
CA LEU A 288 15.54 -7.91 11.33
C LEU A 288 14.71 -7.38 12.50
N GLY A 289 13.41 -7.71 12.55
CA GLY A 289 12.43 -7.04 13.38
C GLY A 289 12.15 -7.79 14.67
N HIS A 290 11.64 -7.07 15.66
CA HIS A 290 11.01 -7.69 16.82
C HIS A 290 9.54 -7.99 16.49
N TRP A 291 9.10 -9.21 16.79
CA TRP A 291 7.72 -9.61 16.57
C TRP A 291 7.19 -10.53 17.66
N GLU A 292 5.87 -10.47 17.89
CA GLU A 292 5.17 -11.23 18.91
C GLU A 292 3.90 -11.89 18.36
N ARG A 293 3.70 -13.18 18.67
CA ARG A 293 2.46 -13.92 18.39
C ARG A 293 2.02 -13.83 16.92
N PHE A 294 2.96 -13.94 16.00
CA PHE A 294 2.63 -14.09 14.58
C PHE A 294 1.99 -15.45 14.34
N ALA A 295 1.03 -15.49 13.43
CA ALA A 295 0.45 -16.72 12.91
C ALA A 295 0.88 -16.88 11.44
N PHE A 296 1.46 -18.03 11.11
CA PHE A 296 1.84 -18.40 9.75
C PHE A 296 1.10 -19.66 9.35
N GLU A 297 0.35 -19.63 8.25
CA GLU A 297 -0.34 -20.82 7.75
C GLU A 297 -0.54 -20.82 6.24
N GLY A 298 -0.47 -22.00 5.61
CA GLY A 298 -0.87 -22.21 4.22
C GLY A 298 -0.02 -21.50 3.15
N ASN A 299 0.96 -20.68 3.54
CA ASN A 299 1.86 -20.00 2.61
C ASN A 299 2.66 -21.03 1.80
N LEU A 300 2.82 -20.74 0.50
CA LEU A 300 3.65 -21.53 -0.41
C LEU A 300 4.78 -20.64 -0.91
N PHE A 301 6.01 -21.05 -0.62
CA PHE A 301 7.24 -20.41 -1.07
C PHE A 301 7.95 -21.33 -2.05
N PHE A 302 8.63 -20.73 -3.02
CA PHE A 302 9.58 -21.42 -3.87
C PHE A 302 10.62 -20.43 -4.37
N SER A 303 11.85 -20.89 -4.48
CA SER A 303 12.89 -20.14 -5.16
C SER A 303 13.61 -21.03 -6.16
N THR A 304 13.85 -20.47 -7.35
CA THR A 304 14.64 -21.10 -8.40
C THR A 304 16.15 -21.01 -8.15
N ALA A 305 16.59 -20.21 -7.18
CA ALA A 305 18.00 -20.10 -6.82
C ALA A 305 18.50 -21.38 -6.11
N SER A 306 19.71 -21.81 -6.48
CA SER A 306 20.41 -22.90 -5.77
C SER A 306 20.65 -22.51 -4.31
N GLU A 307 20.41 -23.45 -3.40
CA GLU A 307 20.60 -23.26 -1.94
C GLU A 307 19.76 -22.12 -1.37
N ALA A 308 18.60 -21.86 -1.97
CA ALA A 308 17.69 -20.85 -1.45
C ALA A 308 17.16 -21.24 -0.06
N SER A 309 16.94 -20.22 0.75
CA SER A 309 16.39 -20.30 2.09
C SER A 309 15.19 -19.38 2.22
N LEU A 310 14.30 -19.72 3.16
CA LEU A 310 13.15 -18.89 3.47
C LEU A 310 13.56 -17.50 3.99
N GLY A 311 14.72 -17.39 4.66
CA GLY A 311 15.16 -16.16 5.32
C GLY A 311 14.42 -15.83 6.62
N TRP A 312 13.42 -16.64 6.99
CA TRP A 312 12.75 -16.64 8.29
C TRP A 312 12.99 -17.97 9.00
N ASN A 313 13.12 -17.92 10.33
CA ASN A 313 13.24 -19.11 11.16
C ASN A 313 11.84 -19.60 11.60
N LEU A 314 11.11 -20.21 10.67
CA LEU A 314 9.78 -20.77 10.94
C LEU A 314 9.82 -22.30 11.04
N PRO A 315 8.93 -22.93 11.83
CA PRO A 315 8.75 -24.37 11.80
C PRO A 315 8.42 -24.86 10.39
N ALA A 316 8.99 -25.99 9.97
CA ALA A 316 8.87 -26.48 8.59
C ALA A 316 7.41 -26.79 8.19
N GLU A 317 6.56 -27.11 9.16
CA GLU A 317 5.13 -27.38 8.97
C GLU A 317 4.27 -26.12 8.77
N SER A 318 4.83 -24.92 9.02
CA SER A 318 4.08 -23.65 8.92
C SER A 318 3.99 -23.10 7.49
N PHE A 319 4.72 -23.69 6.54
CA PHE A 319 4.72 -23.30 5.13
C PHE A 319 5.00 -24.51 4.23
N ARG A 320 4.73 -24.36 2.93
CA ARG A 320 5.13 -25.32 1.90
C ARG A 320 6.28 -24.75 1.08
N TRP A 321 7.29 -25.57 0.78
CA TRP A 321 8.35 -25.25 -0.17
C TRP A 321 8.20 -26.14 -1.41
N THR A 322 7.56 -25.65 -2.46
CA THR A 322 7.21 -26.47 -3.63
C THR A 322 7.05 -25.57 -4.85
N ASP A 323 7.53 -26.01 -6.01
CA ASP A 323 7.30 -25.27 -7.26
C ASP A 323 5.80 -25.05 -7.49
N PRO A 324 5.34 -23.79 -7.53
CA PRO A 324 3.93 -23.49 -7.71
C PRO A 324 3.42 -23.73 -9.14
N ARG A 325 4.26 -24.04 -10.12
CA ARG A 325 3.86 -24.24 -11.54
C ARG A 325 3.02 -23.07 -12.04
N LEU A 326 3.68 -21.92 -12.19
CA LEU A 326 3.06 -20.72 -12.73
C LEU A 326 3.43 -20.55 -14.21
N GLU A 327 2.45 -20.14 -15.01
CA GLU A 327 2.62 -19.76 -16.40
C GLU A 327 2.44 -18.24 -16.59
N ARG A 328 3.05 -17.68 -17.63
CA ARG A 328 2.84 -16.28 -18.01
C ARG A 328 1.55 -16.17 -18.84
N ARG A 329 0.55 -15.45 -18.36
CA ARG A 329 -0.71 -15.17 -19.07
C ARG A 329 -1.10 -13.70 -18.85
N ASP A 330 -1.37 -12.98 -19.94
CA ASP A 330 -1.77 -11.56 -19.92
C ASP A 330 -0.85 -10.64 -19.09
N GLY A 331 0.46 -10.94 -19.10
CA GLY A 331 1.47 -10.18 -18.36
C GLY A 331 1.62 -10.57 -16.88
N LEU A 332 0.83 -11.52 -16.37
CA LEU A 332 0.90 -12.02 -15.00
C LEU A 332 1.48 -13.43 -14.94
N MET A 333 2.15 -13.78 -13.85
CA MET A 333 2.42 -15.18 -13.49
C MET A 333 1.22 -15.73 -12.74
N VAL A 334 0.53 -16.68 -13.35
CA VAL A 334 -0.71 -17.27 -12.83
C VAL A 334 -0.58 -18.78 -12.71
N PRO A 335 -1.31 -19.43 -11.79
CA PRO A 335 -1.22 -20.88 -11.62
C PRO A 335 -1.68 -21.66 -12.86
N GLU A 336 -0.92 -22.70 -13.19
CA GLU A 336 -1.35 -23.73 -14.15
C GLU A 336 -2.54 -24.54 -13.60
N SER A 337 -3.27 -25.23 -14.48
CA SER A 337 -4.51 -25.93 -14.11
C SER A 337 -4.34 -27.06 -13.07
N ASP A 338 -3.15 -27.66 -13.00
CA ASP A 338 -2.73 -28.70 -12.06
C ASP A 338 -1.75 -28.17 -10.99
N SER A 339 -1.68 -26.85 -10.81
CA SER A 339 -0.79 -26.20 -9.87
C SER A 339 -1.00 -26.72 -8.42
N PRO A 340 0.08 -26.90 -7.63
CA PRO A 340 -0.01 -27.27 -6.22
C PRO A 340 -0.71 -26.24 -5.30
N VAL A 341 -1.01 -25.04 -5.80
CA VAL A 341 -1.78 -24.04 -5.04
C VAL A 341 -3.26 -24.37 -4.97
N ARG A 342 -3.75 -25.22 -5.88
CA ARG A 342 -5.17 -25.44 -6.11
C ARG A 342 -5.89 -26.04 -4.91
N ASP A 343 -6.96 -25.41 -4.43
CA ASP A 343 -7.82 -25.85 -3.34
C ASP A 343 -7.06 -26.18 -2.03
N THR A 344 -5.90 -25.55 -1.82
CA THR A 344 -4.96 -25.89 -0.72
C THR A 344 -4.77 -24.79 0.31
N ALA A 345 -5.53 -23.69 0.23
CA ALA A 345 -5.49 -22.67 1.28
C ALA A 345 -5.91 -23.25 2.64
N SER A 346 -5.17 -22.88 3.68
CA SER A 346 -5.45 -23.23 5.07
C SER A 346 -6.40 -22.21 5.71
N GLY A 347 -7.03 -22.60 6.82
CA GLY A 347 -7.85 -21.71 7.64
C GLY A 347 -9.19 -21.33 7.02
N ASN A 348 -9.89 -20.39 7.65
CA ASN A 348 -11.17 -19.87 7.19
C ASN A 348 -11.10 -18.36 7.00
N TYR A 349 -11.23 -17.92 5.75
CA TYR A 349 -11.08 -16.53 5.33
C TYR A 349 -12.37 -16.03 4.65
N PRO A 350 -13.44 -15.76 5.43
CA PRO A 350 -14.76 -15.42 4.87
C PRO A 350 -14.79 -14.06 4.16
N LEU A 351 -13.81 -13.18 4.43
CA LEU A 351 -13.69 -11.88 3.75
C LEU A 351 -13.13 -12.01 2.33
N VAL A 352 -12.37 -13.07 2.03
CA VAL A 352 -11.71 -13.28 0.73
C VAL A 352 -12.65 -14.05 -0.20
N THR A 353 -13.68 -13.35 -0.69
CA THR A 353 -14.76 -13.97 -1.51
C THR A 353 -14.47 -13.93 -3.01
N ARG A 354 -13.54 -13.08 -3.43
CA ARG A 354 -13.07 -12.97 -4.81
C ARG A 354 -11.55 -13.02 -4.86
N ASP A 355 -11.02 -13.36 -6.02
CA ASP A 355 -9.60 -13.29 -6.33
C ASP A 355 -9.22 -11.90 -6.86
N ILE A 356 -7.94 -11.71 -7.21
CA ILE A 356 -7.41 -10.45 -7.72
C ILE A 356 -8.10 -10.00 -9.02
N GLN A 357 -8.54 -10.95 -9.85
CA GLN A 357 -9.19 -10.69 -11.13
C GLN A 357 -10.72 -10.56 -11.00
N GLY A 358 -11.28 -10.70 -9.80
CA GLY A 358 -12.70 -10.56 -9.49
C GLY A 358 -13.51 -11.85 -9.65
N GLN A 359 -12.86 -12.99 -9.92
CA GLN A 359 -13.48 -14.31 -10.00
C GLN A 359 -13.89 -14.78 -8.59
N THR A 360 -14.99 -15.54 -8.50
CA THR A 360 -15.49 -16.00 -7.19
C THR A 360 -14.62 -17.12 -6.65
N ARG A 361 -14.22 -17.00 -5.38
CA ARG A 361 -13.49 -18.06 -4.69
C ARG A 361 -14.44 -19.09 -4.07
N PRO A 362 -14.19 -20.40 -4.22
CA PRO A 362 -14.96 -21.44 -3.56
C PRO A 362 -14.70 -21.52 -2.04
N ALA A 363 -15.32 -22.51 -1.40
CA ALA A 363 -15.08 -22.81 0.02
C ALA A 363 -13.61 -23.23 0.25
N LYS A 364 -13.12 -24.17 -0.56
CA LYS A 364 -11.68 -24.42 -0.72
C LYS A 364 -11.15 -23.36 -1.68
N LYS A 365 -10.07 -22.69 -1.29
CA LYS A 365 -9.49 -21.58 -2.05
C LYS A 365 -8.09 -21.96 -2.50
N ASP A 366 -7.64 -21.32 -3.56
CA ASP A 366 -6.27 -21.40 -3.99
C ASP A 366 -5.35 -20.52 -3.13
N VAL A 367 -4.10 -20.93 -2.99
CA VAL A 367 -3.04 -20.10 -2.38
C VAL A 367 -2.55 -19.05 -3.38
N GLY A 368 -2.37 -17.82 -2.91
CA GLY A 368 -2.03 -16.67 -3.75
C GLY A 368 -3.24 -15.86 -4.19
N ALA A 369 -2.98 -14.83 -4.99
CA ALA A 369 -3.95 -13.80 -5.37
C ALA A 369 -4.95 -14.23 -6.45
N ASP A 370 -4.59 -15.23 -7.24
CA ASP A 370 -5.39 -15.79 -8.34
C ASP A 370 -6.16 -17.03 -7.87
N GLU A 371 -7.34 -17.26 -8.41
CA GLU A 371 -8.09 -18.50 -8.27
C GLU A 371 -8.17 -19.20 -9.63
N ILE A 372 -7.80 -20.48 -9.71
CA ILE A 372 -7.87 -21.26 -10.94
C ILE A 372 -9.33 -21.43 -11.34
N SER A 373 -9.80 -20.52 -12.20
CA SER A 373 -11.18 -20.44 -12.62
C SER A 373 -11.31 -20.17 -14.11
N LYS A 374 -12.48 -20.54 -14.65
CA LYS A 374 -12.90 -20.19 -16.03
C LYS A 374 -13.83 -18.98 -16.05
N ASP A 375 -14.12 -18.40 -14.89
CA ASP A 375 -14.98 -17.23 -14.77
C ASP A 375 -14.36 -16.01 -15.47
N LYS A 376 -15.21 -15.05 -15.82
CA LYS A 376 -14.73 -13.82 -16.46
C LYS A 376 -13.82 -13.04 -15.52
N GLN A 377 -12.62 -12.71 -16.00
CA GLN A 377 -11.71 -11.76 -15.36
C GLN A 377 -12.23 -10.33 -15.58
N VAL A 378 -12.31 -9.55 -14.50
CA VAL A 378 -12.88 -8.19 -14.48
C VAL A 378 -11.81 -7.16 -14.14
N PHE A 379 -10.92 -7.48 -13.21
CA PHE A 379 -9.88 -6.57 -12.74
C PHE A 379 -8.54 -7.03 -13.31
N MET A 380 -7.97 -6.21 -14.20
CA MET A 380 -6.68 -6.45 -14.83
C MET A 380 -5.70 -5.32 -14.50
N PRO A 381 -4.38 -5.54 -14.60
CA PRO A 381 -3.40 -4.46 -14.54
C PRO A 381 -3.77 -3.31 -15.47
N LEU A 382 -3.86 -2.10 -14.93
CA LEU A 382 -4.25 -0.92 -15.69
C LEU A 382 -3.12 -0.45 -16.60
N ASN A 383 -3.49 0.05 -17.76
CA ASN A 383 -2.65 0.79 -18.67
C ASN A 383 -3.26 2.18 -18.96
N SER A 384 -2.57 2.98 -19.77
CA SER A 384 -2.97 4.37 -20.05
C SER A 384 -4.31 4.51 -20.79
N ARG A 385 -4.90 3.42 -21.31
CA ARG A 385 -6.24 3.42 -21.92
C ARG A 385 -7.35 3.26 -20.89
N ASP A 386 -7.06 2.68 -19.72
CA ASP A 386 -8.05 2.38 -18.68
C ASP A 386 -8.25 3.56 -17.72
N VAL A 387 -7.38 4.57 -17.78
CA VAL A 387 -7.36 5.71 -16.87
C VAL A 387 -7.19 7.05 -17.61
N GLY A 388 -7.36 8.15 -16.88
CA GLY A 388 -7.17 9.50 -17.40
C GLY A 388 -8.36 10.02 -18.20
N PRO A 389 -8.23 11.20 -18.84
CA PRO A 389 -9.37 11.95 -19.35
C PRO A 389 -10.20 11.25 -20.43
N GLN A 390 -9.57 10.34 -21.16
CA GLN A 390 -10.14 9.65 -22.32
C GLN A 390 -10.60 8.23 -22.01
N ALA A 391 -10.40 7.74 -20.78
CA ALA A 391 -10.93 6.44 -20.39
C ALA A 391 -12.47 6.46 -20.37
N LEU A 392 -13.06 5.32 -20.77
CA LEU A 392 -14.49 5.16 -21.04
C LEU A 392 -15.33 5.10 -19.77
#